data_AF-A0A7D5C157-F1
#
_entry.id   AF-A0A7D5C157-F1
#
_cell.length_a   1.000
_cell.length_b   1.000
_cell.length_c   1.000
_cell.angle_alpha   90.00
_cell.angle_beta   90.00
_cell.angle_gamma   90.00
#
_symmetry.space_group_name_H-M   'P 1'
#
loop_
_entity.id
_entity.type
_entity.pdbx_description
1 polymer ?
#
loop_
_entity_poly.entity_id
_entity_poly.type
_entity_poly.pdbx_seq_one_letter_code
_entity_poly.pdbx_strand_id
1 'polypeptide(L)' 'MATERRTTTCIEEQLEEALDAAECPEVRYHIRESMQLLHLDDRES' A
#
# COMPACT_ATOMS: atom_id res chain seq x y z
N MET A 1 10.51 15.79 -0.68
CA MET A 1 9.57 15.99 0.44
C MET A 1 8.10 16.22 0.09
N ALA A 2 7.72 16.91 -1.01
CA ALA A 2 6.29 17.01 -1.41
C ALA A 2 5.87 15.99 -2.48
N THR A 3 6.82 15.57 -3.33
CA THR A 3 6.57 14.60 -4.40
C THR A 3 6.45 13.18 -3.85
N GLU A 4 7.32 12.77 -2.92
CA GLU A 4 7.30 11.43 -2.31
C GLU A 4 6.00 11.16 -1.57
N ARG A 5 5.54 12.10 -0.73
CA ARG A 5 4.26 11.97 -0.02
C ARG A 5 3.06 11.83 -0.95
N ARG A 6 3.04 12.54 -2.08
CA ARG A 6 1.98 12.40 -3.09
C ARG A 6 2.01 11.03 -3.77
N THR A 7 3.20 10.48 -3.99
CA THR A 7 3.36 9.15 -4.58
C THR A 7 2.94 8.06 -3.60
N THR A 8 3.29 8.18 -2.31
CA THR A 8 2.87 7.22 -1.26
C THR A 8 1.36 7.16 -1.13
N THR A 9 0.67 8.31 -1.03
CA THR A 9 -0.80 8.36 -0.96
C THR A 9 -1.47 7.73 -2.19
N CYS A 10 -0.93 7.95 -3.39
CA CYS A 10 -1.43 7.33 -4.62
C CYS A 10 -1.27 5.80 -4.61
N ILE A 11 -0.16 5.30 -4.05
CA ILE A 11 0.10 3.85 -3.92
C ILE A 11 -0.83 3.21 -2.89
N GLU A 12 -1.11 3.88 -1.77
CA GLU A 12 -2.07 3.39 -0.77
C GLU A 12 -3.47 3.23 -1.35
N GLU A 13 -3.97 4.24 -2.06
CA GLU A 13 -5.29 4.20 -2.73
C GLU A 13 -5.37 3.02 -3.73
N GLN A 14 -4.31 2.77 -4.48
CA GLN A 14 -4.26 1.63 -5.43
C GLN A 14 -4.23 0.28 -4.72
N LEU A 15 -3.54 0.16 -3.59
CA LEU A 15 -3.50 -1.07 -2.80
C LEU A 15 -4.85 -1.34 -2.12
N GLU A 16 -5.56 -0.30 -1.67
CA GLU A 16 -6.91 -0.43 -1.13
C GLU A 16 -7.91 -0.90 -2.21
N GLU A 17 -7.87 -0.32 -3.41
CA GLU A 17 -8.72 -0.75 -4.53
C GLU A 17 -8.42 -2.21 -4.93
N ALA A 18 -7.14 -2.59 -4.99
CA ALA A 18 -6.74 -3.96 -5.27
C ALA A 18 -7.19 -4.94 -4.17
N LEU A 19 -7.20 -4.52 -2.91
CA LEU A 19 -7.65 -5.35 -1.79
C LEU A 19 -9.17 -5.61 -1.83
N ASP A 20 -9.94 -4.62 -2.28
CA ASP A 20 -11.39 -4.74 -2.46
C ASP A 20 -11.73 -5.68 -3.64
N ALA A 21 -11.03 -5.52 -4.77
CA ALA A 21 -11.21 -6.35 -5.95
C ALA A 21 -10.67 -7.79 -5.81
N ALA A 22 -9.78 -8.05 -4.86
CA ALA A 22 -9.17 -9.37 -4.69
C ALA A 22 -10.13 -10.39 -4.06
N GLU A 23 -10.50 -11.39 -4.87
CA GLU A 23 -11.28 -12.57 -4.44
C GLU A 23 -10.39 -13.66 -3.82
N CYS A 24 -9.11 -13.71 -4.20
CA CYS A 24 -8.16 -14.71 -3.69
C CYS A 24 -7.63 -14.32 -2.31
N PRO A 25 -7.78 -15.17 -1.27
CA PRO A 25 -7.29 -14.87 0.08
C PRO A 25 -5.79 -14.62 0.16
N GLU A 26 -5.00 -15.34 -0.64
CA GLU A 26 -3.54 -15.19 -0.70
C GLU A 26 -3.13 -13.84 -1.30
N VAL A 27 -3.85 -13.38 -2.32
CA VAL A 27 -3.64 -12.05 -2.92
C VAL A 27 -3.98 -10.95 -1.90
N ARG A 28 -5.09 -11.09 -1.16
CA ARG A 28 -5.46 -10.15 -0.08
C ARG A 28 -4.40 -10.09 1.02
N TYR A 29 -3.78 -11.23 1.35
CA TYR A 29 -2.70 -11.30 2.33
C TYR A 29 -1.49 -10.46 1.86
N HIS A 30 -1.02 -10.68 0.64
CA HIS A 30 0.15 -9.96 0.11
C HIS A 30 -0.10 -8.47 -0.12
N ILE A 31 -1.32 -8.06 -0.48
CA ILE A 31 -1.69 -6.65 -0.58
C ILE A 31 -1.61 -5.97 0.79
N ARG A 32 -2.14 -6.61 1.85
CA ARG A 32 -2.04 -6.09 3.23
C ARG A 32 -0.59 -6.00 3.72
N GLU A 33 0.22 -7.00 3.41
CA GLU A 33 1.65 -7.00 3.72
C GLU A 33 2.38 -5.83 3.03
N SER A 34 2.06 -5.59 1.76
CA SER A 34 2.62 -4.47 0.98
C SER A 34 2.24 -3.10 1.57
N MET A 35 0.99 -2.93 2.02
CA MET A 35 0.56 -1.70 2.71
C MET A 35 1.32 -1.47 4.02
N GLN A 36 1.61 -2.54 4.78
CA GLN A 36 2.39 -2.42 6.03
C GLN A 36 3.84 -2.01 5.77
N LEU A 37 4.44 -2.53 4.70
CA LEU A 37 5.81 -2.18 4.30
C LEU A 37 5.91 -0.70 3.87
N LEU A 38 4.89 -0.19 3.16
CA LEU A 38 4.83 1.21 2.75
C LEU A 38 4.90 2.18 3.95
N HIS A 39 4.23 1.83 5.05
CA HIS A 39 4.23 2.61 6.30
C HIS A 39 5.53 2.47 7.10
N LEU A 40 6.25 1.36 6.93
CA LEU A 40 7.56 1.15 7.55
C LEU A 40 8.63 2.03 6.88
N ASP A 41 8.57 2.17 5.57
CA ASP A 41 9.50 3.01 4.78
C ASP A 41 9.37 4.51 5.15
N ASP A 42 8.16 4.99 5.45
CA ASP A 42 7.91 6.38 5.88
C ASP A 42 8.46 6.68 7.29
N ARG A 43 8.73 5.66 8.11
CA ARG A 43 9.18 5.80 9.51
C ARG A 43 10.70 5.83 9.69
N GLU A 44 11.47 5.51 8.64
CA GLU A 44 12.94 5.51 8.64
C GLU A 44 13.58 6.76 7.99
N SER A 45 12.80 7.82 7.71
CA SER A 45 13.29 9.12 7.19
C SER A 45 13.24 10.27 8.19
#